data_AF-A0A060C7L0-F1
#
_entry.id   AF-A0A060C7L0-F1
#
_cell.length_a   1.000
_cell.length_b   1.000
_cell.length_c   1.000
_cell.angle_alpha   90.00
_cell.angle_beta   90.00
_cell.angle_gamma   90.00
#
_symmetry.space_group_name_H-M   'P 1'
#
loop_
_entity.id
_entity.type
_entity.pdbx_description
1 polymer ?
#
loop_
_entity_poly.entity_id
_entity_poly.type
_entity_poly.pdbx_seq_one_letter_code
_entity_poly.pdbx_strand_id
1 'polypeptide(L)'
;MLDLVRELGVTTIRYPGGNFVSSYRWEDGIGPRSERPVRLDLNWHSTETNAFGTDEFMAWAEAAGIEPMMAVNIGTRGTAEALDLLEYCNH
;
A
#
# COMPACT_ATOMS: atom_id res chain seq x y z
N MET A 1 1.12 -19.00 -4.64
CA MET A 1 0.68 -18.10 -3.54
C MET A 1 -0.74 -17.61 -3.80
N LEU A 2 -1.04 -17.00 -4.97
CA LEU A 2 -2.41 -16.58 -5.33
C LEU A 2 -3.46 -17.69 -5.19
N ASP A 3 -3.15 -18.91 -5.63
CA ASP A 3 -4.10 -20.03 -5.55
C ASP A 3 -4.47 -20.40 -4.11
N LEU A 4 -3.53 -20.30 -3.18
CA LEU A 4 -3.78 -20.53 -1.75
C LEU A 4 -4.65 -19.42 -1.13
N VAL A 5 -4.43 -18.16 -1.55
CA VAL A 5 -5.25 -17.03 -1.10
C VAL A 5 -6.68 -17.19 -1.59
N ARG A 6 -6.86 -17.62 -2.85
CA ARG A 6 -8.17 -17.92 -3.43
C ARG A 6 -8.85 -19.11 -2.74
N GLU A 7 -8.11 -20.19 -2.49
CA GLU A 7 -8.63 -21.38 -1.79
C GLU A 7 -9.10 -21.07 -0.37
N LEU A 8 -8.40 -20.17 0.33
CA LEU A 8 -8.79 -19.71 1.67
C LEU A 8 -10.10 -18.91 1.67
N GLY A 9 -10.57 -18.44 0.51
CA GLY A 9 -11.82 -17.69 0.39
C GLY A 9 -11.71 -16.26 0.91
N VAL A 10 -10.53 -15.64 0.84
CA VAL A 10 -10.33 -14.25 1.26
C VAL A 10 -11.05 -13.32 0.29
N THR A 11 -11.91 -12.45 0.81
CA THR A 11 -12.67 -11.48 -0.01
C THR A 11 -12.08 -10.08 0.02
N THR A 12 -11.40 -9.71 1.10
CA THR A 12 -10.91 -8.36 1.35
C THR A 12 -9.56 -8.42 2.05
N ILE A 13 -8.61 -7.57 1.62
CA ILE A 13 -7.30 -7.46 2.28
C ILE A 13 -6.99 -6.01 2.61
N ARG A 14 -6.59 -5.78 3.87
CA ARG A 14 -6.15 -4.47 4.36
C ARG A 14 -4.68 -4.20 4.03
N TYR A 15 -4.38 -3.04 3.46
CA TYR A 15 -3.03 -2.62 3.04
C TYR A 15 -2.86 -1.09 3.10
N PRO A 16 -1.66 -0.52 3.30
CA PRO A 16 -0.41 -1.17 3.74
C PRO A 16 -0.40 -1.44 5.26
N GLY A 17 -1.35 -0.84 5.98
CA GLY A 17 -1.83 -1.28 7.28
C GLY A 17 -0.84 -1.23 8.46
N GLY A 18 -1.37 -1.63 9.62
CA GLY A 18 -0.62 -1.72 10.88
C GLY A 18 0.00 -0.39 11.32
N ASN A 19 1.07 -0.48 12.11
CA ASN A 19 1.82 0.69 12.56
C ASN A 19 2.62 1.34 11.43
N PHE A 20 2.95 0.58 10.37
CA PHE A 20 3.73 1.04 9.21
C PHE A 20 3.09 2.25 8.53
N VAL A 21 1.76 2.21 8.31
CA VAL A 21 1.05 3.28 7.58
C VAL A 21 1.17 4.66 8.24
N SER A 22 1.42 4.73 9.56
CA SER A 22 1.48 5.99 10.31
C SER A 22 2.66 6.90 9.94
N SER A 23 3.70 6.35 9.30
CA SER A 23 4.85 7.11 8.78
C SER A 23 5.06 6.96 7.27
N TYR A 24 4.18 6.22 6.60
CA TYR A 24 4.30 5.89 5.18
C TYR A 24 3.80 7.02 4.27
N ARG A 25 4.53 7.26 3.18
CA ARG A 25 4.14 8.19 2.10
C ARG A 25 3.78 7.37 0.87
N TRP A 26 2.52 7.39 0.46
CA TRP A 26 2.03 6.51 -0.60
C TRP A 26 2.70 6.80 -1.96
N GLU A 27 3.14 8.03 -2.18
CA GLU A 27 3.85 8.48 -3.38
C GLU A 27 5.25 7.88 -3.49
N ASP A 28 5.87 7.49 -2.37
CA ASP A 28 7.17 6.83 -2.41
C ASP A 28 7.04 5.41 -3.04
N GLY A 29 5.82 4.85 -3.09
CA GLY A 29 5.50 3.51 -3.61
C GLY A 29 4.89 3.45 -5.00
N ILE A 30 4.83 4.55 -5.76
CA ILE A 30 4.26 4.58 -7.12
C ILE A 30 5.31 5.00 -8.15
N GLY A 31 4.98 4.90 -9.44
CA GLY A 31 5.88 5.31 -10.53
C GLY A 31 7.05 4.33 -10.76
N PRO A 32 8.07 4.71 -11.56
CA PRO A 32 9.17 3.82 -11.92
C PRO A 32 9.95 3.33 -10.70
N ARG A 33 10.07 2.01 -10.52
CA ARG A 33 10.74 1.41 -9.34
C ARG A 33 12.18 1.90 -9.11
N SER A 34 12.91 2.22 -10.18
CA SER A 34 14.28 2.74 -10.10
C SER A 34 14.37 4.15 -9.51
N GLU A 35 13.26 4.88 -9.46
CA GLU A 35 13.19 6.25 -8.94
C GLU A 35 12.57 6.32 -7.53
N ARG A 36 12.04 5.20 -7.04
CA ARG A 36 11.42 5.12 -5.71
C ARG A 36 12.47 5.19 -4.60
N PRO A 37 12.27 6.04 -3.58
CA PRO A 37 13.25 6.20 -2.53
C PRO A 37 13.21 5.03 -1.54
N VAL A 38 14.36 4.68 -0.99
CA VAL A 38 14.46 3.79 0.18
C VAL A 38 14.18 4.60 1.45
N ARG A 39 13.33 4.09 2.35
CA ARG A 39 12.94 4.73 3.61
C ARG A 39 13.24 3.84 4.81
N LEU A 40 13.37 4.47 5.97
CA LEU A 40 13.39 3.76 7.25
C LEU A 40 11.97 3.66 7.76
N ASP A 41 11.53 2.44 8.05
CA ASP A 41 10.31 2.18 8.78
C ASP A 41 10.62 2.22 10.28
N LEU A 42 10.15 3.29 10.92
CA LEU A 42 10.37 3.56 12.34
C LEU A 42 9.60 2.60 13.24
N ASN A 43 8.53 1.98 12.75
CA ASN A 43 7.68 1.13 13.56
C ASN A 43 8.23 -0.29 13.70
N TRP A 44 8.96 -0.77 12.69
CA TRP A 44 9.57 -2.10 12.70
C TRP A 44 11.10 -2.10 12.60
N HIS A 45 11.74 -0.92 12.70
CA HIS A 45 13.19 -0.75 12.59
C HIS A 45 13.75 -1.40 11.31
N SER A 46 13.03 -1.24 10.20
CA SER A 46 13.33 -1.90 8.94
C SER A 46 13.63 -0.88 7.83
N THR A 47 14.16 -1.38 6.72
CA THR A 47 14.37 -0.58 5.50
C THR A 47 13.28 -0.93 4.51
N GLU A 48 12.43 0.05 4.20
CA GLU A 48 11.41 -0.06 3.16
C GLU A 48 12.00 0.39 1.82
N THR A 49 12.00 -0.52 0.86
CA THR A 49 12.54 -0.27 -0.49
C THR A 49 11.54 0.40 -1.42
N ASN A 50 10.25 0.35 -1.07
CA ASN A 50 9.11 0.76 -1.90
C ASN A 50 9.03 0.00 -3.24
N ALA A 51 9.66 -1.17 -3.33
CA ALA A 51 9.57 -2.04 -4.50
C ALA A 51 8.16 -2.60 -4.73
N PHE A 52 7.35 -2.64 -3.67
CA PHE A 52 5.93 -3.00 -3.68
C PHE A 52 5.14 -1.86 -3.05
N GLY A 53 4.35 -1.15 -3.85
CA GLY A 53 3.53 -0.05 -3.38
C GLY A 53 2.08 -0.16 -3.84
N THR A 54 1.40 0.97 -3.99
CA THR A 54 -0.02 1.02 -4.34
C THR A 54 -0.30 0.31 -5.67
N ASP A 55 0.48 0.60 -6.71
CA ASP A 55 0.27 0.05 -8.05
C ASP A 55 0.42 -1.48 -8.06
N GLU A 56 1.47 -2.01 -7.40
CA GLU A 56 1.67 -3.45 -7.29
C GLU A 56 0.58 -4.13 -6.46
N PHE A 57 0.14 -3.51 -5.37
CA PHE A 57 -0.91 -4.07 -4.53
C PHE A 57 -2.24 -4.14 -5.28
N MET A 58 -2.62 -3.08 -6.01
CA MET A 58 -3.86 -3.07 -6.80
C MET A 58 -3.83 -4.14 -7.90
N ALA A 59 -2.73 -4.24 -8.64
CA ALA A 59 -2.58 -5.29 -9.67
C ALA A 59 -2.62 -6.70 -9.07
N TRP A 60 -2.00 -6.89 -7.91
CA TRP A 60 -2.03 -8.17 -7.19
C TRP A 60 -3.43 -8.49 -6.66
N ALA A 61 -4.15 -7.50 -6.13
CA ALA A 61 -5.52 -7.65 -5.63
C ALA A 61 -6.50 -7.99 -6.75
N GLU A 62 -6.39 -7.34 -7.90
CA GLU A 62 -7.15 -7.66 -9.10
C GLU A 62 -6.88 -9.10 -9.55
N ALA A 63 -5.60 -9.49 -9.64
CA ALA A 63 -5.23 -10.85 -9.98
C ALA A 63 -5.75 -11.87 -8.95
N ALA A 64 -5.78 -11.53 -7.66
CA ALA A 64 -6.31 -12.39 -6.61
C ALA A 64 -7.86 -12.45 -6.60
N GLY A 65 -8.55 -11.49 -7.24
CA GLY A 65 -10.01 -11.37 -7.19
C GLY A 65 -10.52 -10.89 -5.83
N ILE A 66 -9.75 -10.03 -5.16
CA ILE A 66 -10.06 -9.52 -3.81
C ILE A 66 -10.36 -8.03 -3.85
N GLU A 67 -11.15 -7.56 -2.89
CA GLU A 67 -11.40 -6.14 -2.67
C GLU A 67 -10.28 -5.50 -1.82
N PRO A 68 -9.57 -4.47 -2.33
CA PRO A 68 -8.61 -3.71 -1.54
C PRO A 68 -9.28 -2.89 -0.42
N MET A 69 -8.77 -3.01 0.82
CA MET A 69 -9.10 -2.09 1.91
C MET A 69 -7.88 -1.20 2.24
N MET A 70 -7.86 0.00 1.67
CA MET A 70 -6.73 0.91 1.82
C MET A 70 -6.74 1.64 3.17
N ALA A 71 -5.61 1.60 3.88
CA ALA A 71 -5.34 2.40 5.06
C ALA A 71 -4.61 3.69 4.66
N VAL A 72 -5.02 4.82 5.23
CA VAL A 72 -4.41 6.13 5.01
C VAL A 72 -3.52 6.54 6.19
N ASN A 73 -2.44 7.27 5.91
CA ASN A 73 -1.55 7.81 6.94
C ASN A 73 -2.22 9.01 7.62
N ILE A 74 -2.58 8.85 8.90
CA ILE A 74 -3.08 9.91 9.78
C ILE A 74 -2.13 10.18 10.97
N GLY A 75 -0.93 9.60 10.94
CA GLY A 75 0.08 9.81 11.98
C GLY A 75 0.96 11.02 11.69
N THR A 76 1.57 11.02 10.51
CA THR A 76 2.50 12.06 10.05
C THR A 76 1.98 12.87 8.86
N ARG A 77 0.82 12.49 8.32
CA ARG A 77 0.10 13.17 7.23
C ARG A 77 -1.36 13.40 7.60
N GLY A 78 -2.14 14.00 6.70
CA GLY A 78 -3.52 14.36 6.99
C GLY A 78 -4.46 14.28 5.80
N THR A 79 -5.50 15.10 5.85
CA THR A 79 -6.63 15.06 4.91
C THR A 79 -6.21 15.27 3.46
N ALA A 80 -5.29 16.20 3.18
CA ALA A 80 -4.88 16.51 1.82
C ALA A 80 -4.34 15.25 1.12
N GLU A 81 -3.44 14.54 1.78
CA GLU A 81 -2.74 13.42 1.13
C GLU A 81 -3.59 12.15 1.10
N ALA A 82 -4.57 12.06 1.98
CA ALA A 82 -5.63 11.06 1.90
C ALA A 82 -6.56 11.31 0.70
N LEU A 83 -6.89 12.58 0.40
CA LEU A 83 -7.67 12.94 -0.79
C LEU A 83 -6.89 12.66 -2.07
N ASP A 84 -5.60 13.01 -2.12
CA ASP A 84 -4.76 12.74 -3.29
C ASP A 84 -4.66 11.23 -3.57
N LEU A 85 -4.50 10.39 -2.53
CA LEU A 85 -4.52 8.94 -2.69
C LEU A 85 -5.89 8.42 -3.15
N LEU A 86 -6.97 9.01 -2.63
CA LEU A 86 -8.34 8.64 -3.02
C LEU A 86 -8.60 8.95 -4.50
N GLU A 87 -8.16 10.12 -4.97
CA GLU A 87 -8.24 10.52 -6.37
C GLU A 87 -7.40 9.57 -7.24
N TYR A 88 -6.13 9.35 -6.87
CA TYR A 88 -5.22 8.47 -7.60
C TYR A 88 -5.74 7.03 -7.75
N CYS A 89 -6.37 6.47 -6.73
CA CYS A 89 -6.86 5.08 -6.79
C CYS A 89 -8.16 4.92 -7.58
N ASN A 90 -8.94 5.99 -7.75
CA ASN A 90 -10.32 5.90 -8.23
C ASN A 90 -10.60 6.71 -9.51
N HIS A 91 -9.59 7.36 -10.09
CA HIS A 91 -9.71 8.18 -11.30
C HIS A 91 -8.54 7.91 -12.26
#